data_AF-A0A2S9YGT8-F1
#
_entry.id   AF-A0A2S9YGT8-F1
#
_cell.length_a   1.000
_cell.length_b   1.000
_cell.length_c   1.000
_cell.angle_alpha   90.00
_cell.angle_beta   90.00
_cell.angle_gamma   90.00
#
_symmetry.space_group_name_H-M   'P 1'
#
loop_
_entity.id
_entity.type
_entity.pdbx_description
1 polymer ?
#
loop_
_entity_poly.entity_id
_entity_poly.type
_entity_poly.pdbx_seq_one_letter_code
_entity_poly.pdbx_strand_id
1 'polypeptide(L)'
;MVGFLADVVRAEEIVGRGEAGAGEGELWTALGDLGFGAGQGQALHRATRVHDHFIVDFDSPYRDARLVESNFRPSFGEGVPFSPEQRARVEARIVAAADGLRALSPAAYGLSAAMIRTLMPRIDDRNPTFKGSSNRGMVGRVNLFNPQLDGINHAVIASSLVHEAIHILLYLFEQDAPLVVDERRAHELRITSPWSGKRVHLLALVHATFVWYGLLHLWRLAGVERYFPRREIDYYRGFCARGLRDGRLSAALAEHAALVRPDVLDALREMEATAPTDEVEVEVEVEVDDPRRSAGPR
;
A
#
# COMPACT_ATOMS: atom_id res chain seq x y z
N MET A 1 0.07 -26.54 4.05
CA MET A 1 -0.07 -25.81 2.77
C MET A 1 -1.04 -26.51 1.83
N VAL A 2 -0.93 -27.84 1.64
CA VAL A 2 -1.85 -28.61 0.77
C VAL A 2 -3.32 -28.53 1.22
N GLY A 3 -3.61 -28.67 2.52
CA GLY A 3 -4.98 -28.53 3.05
C GLY A 3 -5.62 -27.17 2.74
N PHE A 4 -4.93 -26.08 3.07
CA PHE A 4 -5.37 -24.71 2.75
C PHE A 4 -5.71 -24.52 1.26
N LEU A 5 -4.86 -25.00 0.34
CA LEU A 5 -5.15 -24.86 -1.10
C LEU A 5 -6.38 -25.67 -1.51
N ALA A 6 -6.58 -26.86 -0.95
CA ALA A 6 -7.78 -27.66 -1.20
C ALA A 6 -9.04 -26.97 -0.68
N ASP A 7 -8.99 -26.38 0.52
CA ASP A 7 -10.11 -25.65 1.12
C ASP A 7 -10.48 -24.40 0.31
N VAL A 8 -9.47 -23.64 -0.13
CA VAL A 8 -9.65 -22.47 -1.01
C VAL A 8 -10.25 -22.89 -2.34
N VAL A 9 -9.70 -23.90 -3.02
CA VAL A 9 -10.24 -24.38 -4.31
C VAL A 9 -11.69 -24.81 -4.17
N ARG A 10 -12.03 -25.53 -3.10
CA ARG A 10 -13.41 -25.92 -2.81
C ARG A 10 -14.33 -24.73 -2.59
N ALA A 11 -13.87 -23.71 -1.86
CA ALA A 11 -14.63 -22.46 -1.67
C ALA A 11 -14.90 -21.77 -3.01
N GLU A 12 -13.90 -21.70 -3.90
CA GLU A 12 -14.05 -21.11 -5.25
C GLU A 12 -15.02 -21.94 -6.14
N GLU A 13 -14.98 -23.27 -6.05
CA GLU A 13 -15.93 -24.13 -6.78
C GLU A 13 -17.39 -23.90 -6.34
N ILE A 14 -17.62 -23.75 -5.04
CA ILE A 14 -18.94 -23.41 -4.46
C ILE A 14 -19.45 -22.10 -5.08
N VAL A 15 -18.58 -21.07 -5.15
CA VAL A 15 -18.91 -19.78 -5.76
C VAL A 15 -19.23 -19.93 -7.24
N GLY A 16 -18.39 -20.65 -8.00
CA GLY A 16 -18.53 -20.82 -9.44
C GLY A 16 -19.78 -21.60 -9.86
N ARG A 17 -20.23 -22.56 -9.05
CA ARG A 17 -21.44 -23.36 -9.34
C ARG A 17 -22.72 -22.75 -8.77
N GLY A 18 -22.63 -21.84 -7.81
CA GLY A 18 -23.78 -21.35 -7.04
C GLY A 18 -24.46 -22.46 -6.22
N GLU A 19 -23.73 -23.54 -5.94
CA GLU A 19 -24.23 -24.72 -5.24
C GLU A 19 -23.97 -24.65 -3.74
N ALA A 20 -24.70 -25.47 -2.99
CA ALA A 20 -24.45 -25.58 -1.56
C ALA A 20 -23.16 -26.37 -1.29
N GLY A 21 -22.23 -25.79 -0.51
CA GLY A 21 -21.03 -26.49 -0.05
C GLY A 21 -21.36 -27.64 0.89
N ALA A 22 -21.26 -28.89 0.41
CA ALA A 22 -21.24 -30.05 1.29
C ALA A 22 -19.81 -30.23 1.82
N GLY A 23 -19.53 -29.93 3.08
CA GLY A 23 -18.21 -30.10 3.71
C GLY A 23 -18.19 -29.83 5.21
N GLU A 24 -17.27 -30.49 5.93
CA GLU A 24 -16.97 -30.21 7.33
C GLU A 24 -15.93 -29.08 7.43
N GLY A 25 -16.16 -28.10 8.31
CA GLY A 25 -15.26 -26.98 8.54
C GLY A 25 -15.68 -25.65 7.89
N GLU A 26 -15.00 -24.58 8.29
CA GLU A 26 -15.16 -23.24 7.71
C GLU A 26 -14.27 -23.13 6.46
N LEU A 27 -14.85 -22.70 5.34
CA LEU A 27 -14.14 -22.52 4.07
C LEU A 27 -14.11 -21.05 3.68
N TRP A 28 -13.00 -20.60 3.11
CA TRP A 28 -12.82 -19.22 2.67
C TRP A 28 -12.27 -19.17 1.23
N THR A 29 -12.76 -18.23 0.43
CA THR A 29 -12.23 -17.97 -0.92
C THR A 29 -10.80 -17.44 -0.87
N ALA A 30 -10.06 -17.56 -1.98
CA ALA A 30 -8.64 -17.19 -2.05
C ALA A 30 -8.39 -15.72 -1.69
N LEU A 31 -9.37 -14.86 -2.00
CA LEU A 31 -9.31 -13.43 -1.75
C LEU A 31 -9.83 -13.02 -0.37
N GLY A 32 -10.35 -13.98 0.42
CA GLY A 32 -10.96 -13.75 1.73
C GLY A 32 -12.32 -13.05 1.67
N ASP A 33 -12.93 -12.93 0.49
CA ASP A 33 -14.16 -12.16 0.32
C ASP A 33 -15.43 -12.92 0.67
N LEU A 34 -15.38 -14.26 0.70
CA LEU A 34 -16.50 -15.11 1.05
C LEU A 34 -16.05 -16.19 2.05
N GLY A 35 -16.83 -16.33 3.12
CA GLY A 35 -16.67 -17.39 4.13
C GLY A 35 -17.91 -18.25 4.23
N PHE A 36 -17.74 -19.57 4.29
CA PHE A 36 -18.80 -20.58 4.32
C PHE A 36 -18.71 -21.40 5.61
N GLY A 37 -19.84 -21.58 6.28
CA GLY A 37 -19.94 -22.46 7.45
C GLY A 37 -20.03 -23.94 7.05
N ALA A 38 -19.74 -24.83 8.00
CA ALA A 38 -19.83 -26.27 7.80
C ALA A 38 -21.25 -26.68 7.37
N GLY A 39 -21.34 -27.43 6.27
CA GLY A 39 -22.60 -27.93 5.71
C GLY A 39 -23.57 -26.86 5.19
N GLN A 40 -23.15 -25.60 5.05
CA GLN A 40 -24.00 -24.52 4.58
C GLN A 40 -23.72 -24.16 3.12
N GLY A 41 -24.81 -23.95 2.38
CA GLY A 41 -24.73 -23.59 0.97
C GLY A 41 -24.65 -22.11 0.66
N GLN A 42 -24.77 -21.26 1.67
CA GLN A 42 -24.71 -19.81 1.52
C GLN A 42 -23.49 -19.28 2.25
N ALA A 43 -22.86 -18.26 1.67
CA ALA A 43 -21.78 -17.54 2.33
C ALA A 43 -22.31 -16.91 3.61
N LEU A 44 -21.74 -17.30 4.75
CA LEU A 44 -21.98 -16.68 6.06
C LEU A 44 -21.31 -15.32 6.16
N HIS A 45 -20.18 -15.18 5.48
CA HIS A 45 -19.43 -13.93 5.44
C HIS A 45 -19.34 -13.45 4.00
N ARG A 46 -19.54 -12.14 3.81
CA ARG A 46 -19.25 -11.42 2.57
C ARG A 46 -18.50 -10.15 2.91
N ALA A 47 -17.28 -10.03 2.42
CA ALA A 47 -16.49 -8.82 2.55
C ALA A 47 -17.09 -7.69 1.73
N THR A 48 -16.97 -6.47 2.23
CA THR A 48 -17.37 -5.26 1.51
C THR A 48 -16.55 -5.12 0.22
N ARG A 49 -17.22 -4.80 -0.89
CA ARG A 49 -16.58 -4.50 -2.16
C ARG A 49 -16.74 -3.02 -2.51
N VAL A 50 -15.63 -2.32 -2.69
CA VAL A 50 -15.64 -0.91 -3.09
C VAL A 50 -15.48 -0.83 -4.60
N HIS A 51 -16.54 -0.34 -5.28
CA HIS A 51 -16.67 -0.28 -6.73
C HIS A 51 -16.35 -1.59 -7.45
N ASP A 52 -16.73 -2.73 -6.87
CA ASP A 52 -16.49 -4.09 -7.40
C ASP A 52 -15.01 -4.51 -7.55
N HIS A 53 -14.06 -3.63 -7.25
CA HIS A 53 -12.63 -3.88 -7.44
C HIS A 53 -11.89 -4.20 -6.15
N PHE A 54 -12.11 -3.41 -5.09
CA PHE A 54 -11.39 -3.59 -3.83
C PHE A 54 -12.23 -4.41 -2.87
N ILE A 55 -11.79 -5.61 -2.56
CA ILE A 55 -12.32 -6.40 -1.45
C ILE A 55 -11.74 -5.83 -0.16
N VAL A 56 -12.59 -5.47 0.81
CA VAL A 56 -12.17 -5.01 2.13
C VAL A 56 -12.37 -6.14 3.13
N ASP A 57 -11.30 -6.89 3.37
CA ASP A 57 -11.31 -8.07 4.23
C ASP A 57 -10.92 -7.73 5.66
N PHE A 58 -11.92 -7.75 6.55
CA PHE A 58 -11.74 -7.57 7.99
C PHE A 58 -11.67 -8.88 8.77
N ASP A 59 -12.03 -10.02 8.18
CA ASP A 59 -12.49 -11.17 8.96
C ASP A 59 -11.83 -12.49 8.57
N SER A 60 -11.35 -12.63 7.32
CA SER A 60 -10.82 -13.90 6.87
C SER A 60 -9.63 -14.33 7.74
N PRO A 61 -9.40 -15.64 7.93
CA PRO A 61 -8.20 -16.13 8.60
C PRO A 61 -6.92 -15.75 7.82
N TYR A 62 -7.06 -15.38 6.54
CA TYR A 62 -5.96 -14.94 5.70
C TYR A 62 -5.56 -13.51 5.98
N ARG A 63 -6.48 -12.72 6.57
CA ARG A 63 -6.17 -11.39 7.10
C ARG A 63 -4.92 -11.45 7.92
N ASP A 64 -4.71 -12.41 8.81
CA ASP A 64 -3.49 -12.45 9.65
C ASP A 64 -2.39 -13.39 9.16
N ALA A 65 -2.71 -14.25 8.19
CA ALA A 65 -1.77 -15.23 7.68
C ALA A 65 -0.56 -14.59 6.98
N ARG A 66 0.64 -15.10 7.30
CA ARG A 66 1.90 -14.86 6.58
C ARG A 66 2.12 -13.36 6.30
N LEU A 67 2.03 -12.56 7.35
CA LEU A 67 2.75 -11.30 7.41
C LEU A 67 4.24 -11.61 7.32
N VAL A 68 4.73 -11.92 6.11
CA VAL A 68 6.15 -12.04 5.88
C VAL A 68 6.70 -10.67 6.19
N GLU A 69 7.49 -10.64 7.27
CA GLU A 69 8.20 -9.50 7.80
C GLU A 69 8.66 -8.62 6.63
N SER A 70 8.03 -7.46 6.42
CA SER A 70 8.77 -6.43 5.70
C SER A 70 10.06 -6.25 6.51
N ASN A 71 11.23 -6.23 5.86
CA ASN A 71 12.58 -6.15 6.48
C ASN A 71 12.77 -5.01 7.50
N PHE A 72 11.74 -4.22 7.78
CA PHE A 72 11.70 -3.09 8.69
C PHE A 72 11.01 -3.38 10.04
N ARG A 73 10.26 -4.48 10.23
CA ARG A 73 9.65 -4.81 11.53
C ARG A 73 9.59 -6.32 11.80
N PRO A 74 10.22 -6.80 12.90
CA PRO A 74 10.30 -8.22 13.24
C PRO A 74 9.01 -8.80 13.85
N SER A 75 8.02 -7.99 14.22
CA SER A 75 6.68 -8.48 14.57
C SER A 75 5.65 -7.36 14.51
N PHE A 76 4.43 -7.72 14.12
CA PHE A 76 3.23 -6.91 14.35
C PHE A 76 2.58 -7.38 15.66
N GLY A 77 1.77 -6.53 16.30
CA GLY A 77 0.94 -6.93 17.43
C GLY A 77 -0.05 -8.04 17.03
N GLU A 78 -0.68 -8.67 18.02
CA GLU A 78 -1.84 -9.52 17.75
C GLU A 78 -2.93 -8.67 17.07
N GLY A 79 -3.61 -9.23 16.07
CA GLY A 79 -4.62 -8.49 15.32
C GLY A 79 -5.79 -8.09 16.24
N VAL A 80 -5.86 -6.81 16.61
CA VAL A 80 -6.97 -6.30 17.43
C VAL A 80 -8.23 -6.16 16.56
N PRO A 81 -9.37 -6.75 16.97
CA PRO A 81 -10.63 -6.61 16.22
C PRO A 81 -11.11 -5.16 16.17
N PHE A 82 -11.64 -4.75 15.01
CA PHE A 82 -12.34 -3.46 14.87
C PHE A 82 -13.74 -3.53 15.50
N SER A 83 -14.14 -2.47 16.21
CA SER A 83 -15.55 -2.26 16.55
C SER A 83 -16.39 -2.01 15.29
N PRO A 84 -17.72 -2.23 15.34
CA PRO A 84 -18.60 -1.93 14.21
C PRO A 84 -18.46 -0.48 13.69
N GLU A 85 -18.34 0.49 14.59
CA GLU A 85 -18.19 1.91 14.25
C GLU A 85 -16.84 2.18 13.57
N GLN A 86 -15.78 1.52 14.04
CA GLN A 86 -14.45 1.64 13.43
C GLN A 86 -14.44 1.02 12.03
N ARG A 87 -15.09 -0.13 11.82
CA ARG A 87 -15.24 -0.76 10.50
C ARG A 87 -15.95 0.16 9.52
N ALA A 88 -17.13 0.64 9.89
CA ALA A 88 -17.91 1.55 9.05
C ALA A 88 -17.12 2.81 8.69
N ARG A 89 -16.36 3.37 9.64
CA ARG A 89 -15.49 4.53 9.39
C ARG A 89 -14.36 4.22 8.42
N VAL A 90 -13.69 3.07 8.55
CA VAL A 90 -12.62 2.65 7.64
C VAL A 90 -13.18 2.42 6.24
N GLU A 91 -14.30 1.72 6.11
CA GLU A 91 -14.96 1.49 4.83
C GLU A 91 -15.35 2.80 4.14
N ALA A 92 -15.97 3.73 4.87
CA ALA A 92 -16.33 5.04 4.34
C ALA A 92 -15.10 5.82 3.84
N ARG A 93 -13.96 5.73 4.53
CA ARG A 93 -12.69 6.36 4.11
C ARG A 93 -12.13 5.71 2.83
N ILE A 94 -12.22 4.38 2.71
CA ILE A 94 -11.79 3.65 1.50
C ILE A 94 -12.69 4.01 0.31
N VAL A 95 -14.01 4.05 0.50
CA VAL A 95 -14.97 4.48 -0.52
C VAL A 95 -14.66 5.90 -0.98
N ALA A 96 -14.56 6.86 -0.06
CA ALA A 96 -14.25 8.25 -0.40
C ALA A 96 -12.89 8.42 -1.09
N ALA A 97 -11.88 7.61 -0.71
CA ALA A 97 -10.58 7.61 -1.38
C ALA A 97 -10.68 7.10 -2.81
N ALA A 98 -11.42 6.00 -3.01
CA ALA A 98 -11.63 5.40 -4.32
C ALA A 98 -12.45 6.30 -5.25
N ASP A 99 -13.53 6.91 -4.75
CA ASP A 99 -14.34 7.90 -5.46
C ASP A 99 -13.50 9.12 -5.86
N GLY A 100 -12.72 9.66 -4.91
CA GLY A 100 -11.83 10.80 -5.17
C GLY A 100 -10.78 10.49 -6.23
N LEU A 101 -10.14 9.32 -6.16
CA LEU A 101 -9.18 8.87 -7.17
C LEU A 101 -9.85 8.68 -8.54
N ARG A 102 -11.00 8.03 -8.59
CA ARG A 102 -11.73 7.77 -9.84
C ARG A 102 -12.14 9.07 -10.54
N ALA A 103 -12.58 10.07 -9.76
CA ALA A 103 -12.99 11.36 -10.29
C ALA A 103 -11.80 12.25 -10.70
N LEU A 104 -10.72 12.25 -9.91
CA LEU A 104 -9.53 13.07 -10.18
C LEU A 104 -8.66 12.49 -11.30
N SER A 105 -8.39 11.18 -11.24
CA SER A 105 -7.48 10.48 -12.15
C SER A 105 -7.97 9.05 -12.39
N PRO A 106 -8.80 8.84 -13.43
CA PRO A 106 -9.22 7.50 -13.83
C PRO A 106 -8.06 6.55 -14.09
N ALA A 107 -6.91 7.07 -14.53
CA ALA A 107 -5.69 6.29 -14.74
C ALA A 107 -5.07 5.79 -13.43
N ALA A 108 -4.94 6.65 -12.41
CA ALA A 108 -4.41 6.25 -11.11
C ALA A 108 -5.36 5.27 -10.41
N TYR A 109 -6.67 5.53 -10.48
CA TYR A 109 -7.69 4.60 -10.00
C TYR A 109 -7.62 3.24 -10.73
N GLY A 110 -7.52 3.26 -12.06
CA GLY A 110 -7.41 2.06 -12.88
C GLY A 110 -6.17 1.23 -12.56
N LEU A 111 -5.02 1.88 -12.33
CA LEU A 111 -3.81 1.22 -11.85
C LEU A 111 -4.05 0.56 -10.49
N SER A 112 -4.60 1.30 -9.52
CA SER A 112 -4.90 0.75 -8.20
C SER A 112 -5.88 -0.43 -8.27
N ALA A 113 -6.96 -0.32 -9.03
CA ALA A 113 -7.96 -1.38 -9.20
C ALA A 113 -7.42 -2.62 -9.96
N ALA A 114 -6.47 -2.43 -10.88
CA ALA A 114 -5.83 -3.53 -11.59
C ALA A 114 -4.83 -4.28 -10.71
N MET A 115 -4.08 -3.55 -9.88
CA MET A 115 -2.99 -4.10 -9.08
C MET A 115 -3.47 -4.63 -7.72
N ILE A 116 -4.44 -3.98 -7.07
CA ILE A 116 -4.91 -4.34 -5.74
C ILE A 116 -6.20 -5.17 -5.85
N ARG A 117 -6.19 -6.35 -5.24
CA ARG A 117 -7.35 -7.25 -5.16
C ARG A 117 -8.04 -7.15 -3.80
N THR A 118 -7.24 -7.22 -2.73
CA THR A 118 -7.75 -7.23 -1.37
C THR A 118 -7.02 -6.20 -0.51
N LEU A 119 -7.80 -5.34 0.14
CA LEU A 119 -7.40 -4.45 1.22
C LEU A 119 -7.68 -5.16 2.54
N MET A 120 -6.69 -5.19 3.42
CA MET A 120 -6.78 -5.82 4.73
C MET A 120 -6.51 -4.78 5.82
N PRO A 121 -7.55 -4.08 6.29
CA PRO A 121 -7.47 -3.21 7.45
C PRO A 121 -7.03 -3.98 8.69
N ARG A 122 -6.14 -3.37 9.48
CA ARG A 122 -5.66 -3.92 10.74
C ARG A 122 -5.42 -2.85 11.78
N ILE A 123 -5.55 -3.22 13.04
CA ILE A 123 -5.09 -2.43 14.16
C ILE A 123 -3.73 -2.99 14.62
N ASP A 124 -2.70 -2.15 14.62
CA ASP A 124 -1.36 -2.43 15.17
C ASP A 124 -1.17 -1.55 16.40
N ASP A 125 -1.50 -2.10 17.57
CA ASP A 125 -1.47 -1.42 18.87
C ASP A 125 -0.05 -1.07 19.34
N ARG A 126 0.95 -1.85 18.91
CA ARG A 126 2.38 -1.60 19.19
C ARG A 126 2.92 -0.38 18.45
N ASN A 127 2.25 0.03 17.38
CA ASN A 127 2.67 1.17 16.59
C ASN A 127 1.45 1.91 16.06
N PRO A 128 0.87 2.84 16.85
CA PRO A 128 -0.41 3.48 16.57
C PRO A 128 -0.30 4.54 15.46
N THR A 129 0.18 4.12 14.30
CA THR A 129 0.54 4.98 13.17
C THR A 129 0.02 4.33 11.91
N PHE A 130 -0.49 5.15 11.00
CA PHE A 130 -1.01 4.63 9.75
C PHE A 130 0.12 4.20 8.82
N LYS A 131 -0.07 3.06 8.16
CA LYS A 131 0.85 2.56 7.14
C LYS A 131 0.13 1.69 6.12
N GLY A 132 0.37 1.95 4.83
CA GLY A 132 0.16 0.99 3.75
C GLY A 132 1.31 0.00 3.65
N SER A 133 1.02 -1.26 3.33
CA SER A 133 2.08 -2.22 3.01
C SER A 133 1.58 -3.35 2.11
N SER A 134 2.32 -3.56 1.03
CA SER A 134 2.26 -4.75 0.18
C SER A 134 3.55 -5.59 0.35
N ASN A 135 3.56 -6.79 -0.25
CA ASN A 135 4.72 -7.69 -0.24
C ASN A 135 4.80 -8.45 -1.57
N ARG A 136 6.02 -8.62 -2.11
CA ARG A 136 6.32 -9.40 -3.32
C ARG A 136 5.79 -10.84 -3.26
N GLY A 137 5.79 -11.47 -2.08
CA GLY A 137 5.28 -12.83 -1.88
C GLY A 137 3.75 -12.94 -1.94
N MET A 138 3.02 -11.82 -1.96
CA MET A 138 1.55 -11.75 -1.97
C MET A 138 1.08 -10.56 -2.82
N VAL A 139 1.38 -10.62 -4.10
CA VAL A 139 0.94 -9.63 -5.08
C VAL A 139 -0.58 -9.46 -5.02
N GLY A 140 -1.05 -8.21 -5.02
CA GLY A 140 -2.47 -7.87 -4.99
C GLY A 140 -3.08 -7.75 -3.59
N ARG A 141 -2.32 -8.09 -2.55
CA ARG A 141 -2.73 -7.90 -1.16
C ARG A 141 -2.10 -6.64 -0.58
N VAL A 142 -2.92 -5.76 -0.03
CA VAL A 142 -2.47 -4.54 0.66
C VAL A 142 -3.00 -4.54 2.09
N ASN A 143 -2.09 -4.38 3.05
CA ASN A 143 -2.44 -4.15 4.45
C ASN A 143 -2.55 -2.65 4.70
N LEU A 144 -3.64 -2.25 5.35
CA LEU A 144 -3.81 -0.89 5.86
C LEU A 144 -3.73 -0.96 7.39
N PHE A 145 -2.60 -0.56 7.95
CA PHE A 145 -2.40 -0.53 9.40
C PHE A 145 -2.95 0.75 9.98
N ASN A 146 -3.70 0.62 11.07
CA ASN A 146 -4.36 1.68 11.81
C ASN A 146 -5.22 2.67 11.00
N PRO A 147 -6.02 2.24 10.01
CA PRO A 147 -6.86 3.15 9.22
C PRO A 147 -8.02 3.75 10.02
N GLN A 148 -8.30 3.23 11.23
CA GLN A 148 -9.35 3.71 12.13
C GLN A 148 -8.99 4.96 12.92
N LEU A 149 -7.70 5.34 12.98
CA LEU A 149 -7.24 6.50 13.76
C LEU A 149 -7.90 7.80 13.28
N ASP A 150 -8.15 8.73 14.20
CA ASP A 150 -8.94 9.94 13.90
C ASP A 150 -8.24 10.89 12.93
N GLY A 151 -6.90 10.96 12.98
CA GLY A 151 -6.10 11.78 12.06
C GLY A 151 -5.97 11.24 10.63
N ILE A 152 -6.56 10.07 10.34
CA ILE A 152 -6.47 9.45 9.01
C ILE A 152 -7.72 9.80 8.20
N ASN A 153 -7.54 10.49 7.09
CA ASN A 153 -8.61 10.81 6.15
C ASN A 153 -8.44 10.05 4.83
N HIS A 154 -9.40 10.25 3.93
CA HIS A 154 -9.43 9.56 2.64
C HIS A 154 -8.30 9.97 1.70
N ALA A 155 -7.66 11.13 1.86
CA ALA A 155 -6.48 11.50 1.06
C ALA A 155 -5.25 10.64 1.43
N VAL A 156 -5.07 10.35 2.72
CA VAL A 156 -4.02 9.44 3.20
C VAL A 156 -4.25 8.01 2.67
N ILE A 157 -5.51 7.54 2.69
CA ILE A 157 -5.87 6.25 2.10
C ILE A 157 -5.64 6.25 0.59
N ALA A 158 -6.05 7.30 -0.13
CA ALA A 158 -5.83 7.42 -1.58
C ALA A 158 -4.34 7.37 -1.95
N SER A 159 -3.49 8.10 -1.22
CA SER A 159 -2.04 8.00 -1.36
C SER A 159 -1.56 6.57 -1.15
N SER A 160 -2.04 5.88 -0.11
CA SER A 160 -1.67 4.50 0.16
C SER A 160 -2.09 3.55 -0.96
N LEU A 161 -3.28 3.72 -1.55
CA LEU A 161 -3.74 2.88 -2.65
C LEU A 161 -2.85 3.02 -3.89
N VAL A 162 -2.46 4.24 -4.25
CA VAL A 162 -1.58 4.47 -5.41
C VAL A 162 -0.15 4.02 -5.09
N HIS A 163 0.34 4.30 -3.89
CA HIS A 163 1.66 3.89 -3.40
C HIS A 163 1.84 2.37 -3.52
N GLU A 164 0.92 1.61 -2.94
CA GLU A 164 1.01 0.15 -2.93
C GLU A 164 0.74 -0.45 -4.33
N ALA A 165 -0.11 0.18 -5.14
CA ALA A 165 -0.32 -0.27 -6.51
C ALA A 165 0.96 -0.17 -7.37
N ILE A 166 1.72 0.91 -7.22
CA ILE A 166 3.02 1.06 -7.89
C ILE A 166 4.01 0.01 -7.37
N HIS A 167 4.07 -0.23 -6.06
CA HIS A 167 4.91 -1.31 -5.52
C HIS A 167 4.54 -2.68 -6.09
N ILE A 168 3.26 -3.00 -6.14
CA ILE A 168 2.77 -4.27 -6.71
C ILE A 168 3.13 -4.38 -8.20
N LEU A 169 2.97 -3.31 -8.98
CA LEU A 169 3.39 -3.28 -10.38
C LEU A 169 4.89 -3.56 -10.53
N LEU A 170 5.72 -2.94 -9.68
CA LEU A 170 7.17 -3.19 -9.69
C LEU A 170 7.49 -4.63 -9.30
N TYR A 171 6.81 -5.21 -8.31
CA TYR A 171 7.00 -6.61 -7.92
C TYR A 171 6.70 -7.59 -9.06
N LEU A 172 5.68 -7.28 -9.87
CA LEU A 172 5.34 -8.05 -11.06
C LEU A 172 6.40 -7.87 -12.15
N PHE A 173 6.81 -6.63 -12.42
CA PHE A 173 7.86 -6.34 -13.40
C PHE A 173 9.17 -7.05 -13.06
N GLU A 174 9.56 -7.08 -11.79
CA GLU A 174 10.77 -7.74 -11.29
C GLU A 174 10.76 -9.26 -11.46
N GLN A 175 9.61 -9.90 -11.70
CA GLN A 175 9.57 -11.34 -12.01
C GLN A 175 10.27 -11.64 -13.34
N ASP A 176 10.17 -10.72 -14.30
CA ASP A 176 10.73 -10.89 -15.65
C ASP A 176 12.02 -10.09 -15.84
N ALA A 177 12.12 -8.94 -15.17
CA ALA A 177 13.18 -7.96 -15.35
C ALA A 177 13.59 -7.34 -14.00
N PRO A 178 14.64 -7.87 -13.33
CA PRO A 178 15.16 -7.28 -12.10
C PRO A 178 15.47 -5.80 -12.32
N LEU A 179 15.27 -4.92 -11.33
CA LEU A 179 15.58 -3.48 -11.45
C LEU A 179 17.05 -3.15 -11.15
N VAL A 180 17.74 -4.09 -10.52
CA VAL A 180 19.13 -4.00 -10.09
C VAL A 180 19.92 -5.16 -10.67
N VAL A 181 21.23 -4.99 -10.86
CA VAL A 181 22.12 -6.00 -11.47
C VAL A 181 22.43 -7.14 -10.50
N ASP A 182 22.60 -6.83 -9.20
CA ASP A 182 22.83 -7.80 -8.13
C ASP A 182 21.83 -7.54 -7.00
N GLU A 183 20.75 -8.31 -6.98
CA GLU A 183 19.65 -8.17 -6.02
C GLU A 183 20.11 -8.41 -4.57
N ARG A 184 20.94 -9.43 -4.33
CA ARG A 184 21.46 -9.73 -3.00
C ARG A 184 22.27 -8.54 -2.48
N ARG A 185 23.17 -8.00 -3.30
CA ARG A 185 23.97 -6.84 -2.93
C ARG A 185 23.11 -5.60 -2.70
N ALA A 186 22.08 -5.39 -3.54
CA ALA A 186 21.14 -4.29 -3.38
C ALA A 186 20.31 -4.39 -2.09
N HIS A 187 20.04 -5.60 -1.60
CA HIS A 187 19.40 -5.84 -0.30
C HIS A 187 20.36 -5.69 0.89
N GLU A 188 21.66 -5.88 0.74
CA GLU A 188 22.61 -5.66 1.84
C GLU A 188 22.99 -4.18 1.98
N LEU A 189 23.07 -3.48 0.86
CA LEU A 189 23.53 -2.11 0.79
C LEU A 189 22.47 -1.15 1.34
N ARG A 190 22.88 -0.33 2.33
CA ARG A 190 22.06 0.75 2.89
C ARG A 190 22.52 2.10 2.34
N ILE A 191 21.58 2.95 1.94
CA ILE A 191 21.78 4.28 1.38
C ILE A 191 20.86 5.27 2.10
N THR A 192 21.28 6.52 2.23
CA THR A 192 20.46 7.58 2.83
C THR A 192 19.36 8.00 1.86
N SER A 193 18.10 7.85 2.26
CA SER A 193 16.93 8.27 1.49
C SER A 193 16.87 9.81 1.39
N PRO A 194 16.72 10.40 0.18
CA PRO A 194 16.66 11.84 0.02
C PRO A 194 15.33 12.45 0.51
N TRP A 195 14.29 11.63 0.72
CA TRP A 195 13.00 12.07 1.27
C TRP A 195 13.00 12.17 2.80
N SER A 196 13.58 11.16 3.46
CA SER A 196 13.43 10.96 4.91
C SER A 196 14.73 11.08 5.71
N GLY A 197 15.89 11.10 5.05
CA GLY A 197 17.21 11.01 5.69
C GLY A 197 17.52 9.65 6.32
N LYS A 198 16.59 8.69 6.29
CA LYS A 198 16.79 7.35 6.88
C LYS A 198 17.58 6.45 5.94
N ARG A 199 18.29 5.47 6.53
CA ARG A 199 19.05 4.44 5.81
C ARG A 199 18.08 3.36 5.28
N VAL A 200 17.96 3.25 3.96
CA VAL A 200 17.10 2.27 3.26
C VAL A 200 17.94 1.36 2.36
N HIS A 201 17.41 0.22 1.95
CA HIS A 201 18.09 -0.63 0.97
C HIS A 201 18.15 0.06 -0.41
N LEU A 202 19.15 -0.26 -1.22
CA LEU A 202 19.25 0.29 -2.59
C LEU A 202 17.98 -0.02 -3.39
N LEU A 203 17.51 -1.27 -3.39
CA LEU A 203 16.30 -1.65 -4.11
C LEU A 203 15.06 -0.89 -3.61
N ALA A 204 14.97 -0.67 -2.29
CA ALA A 204 13.89 0.12 -1.70
C ALA A 204 13.95 1.60 -2.14
N LEU A 205 15.14 2.16 -2.33
CA LEU A 205 15.32 3.52 -2.87
C LEU A 205 14.88 3.61 -4.34
N VAL A 206 15.22 2.60 -5.15
CA VAL A 206 14.75 2.50 -6.54
C VAL A 206 13.22 2.49 -6.58
N HIS A 207 12.57 1.61 -5.82
CA HIS A 207 11.10 1.55 -5.75
C HIS A 207 10.49 2.85 -5.24
N ALA A 208 11.06 3.44 -4.18
CA ALA A 208 10.58 4.69 -3.60
C ALA A 208 10.59 5.82 -4.65
N THR A 209 11.56 5.84 -5.57
CA THR A 209 11.61 6.86 -6.62
C THR A 209 10.38 6.80 -7.53
N PHE A 210 10.04 5.61 -8.06
CA PHE A 210 8.84 5.44 -8.89
C PHE A 210 7.57 5.82 -8.14
N VAL A 211 7.46 5.42 -6.87
CA VAL A 211 6.31 5.69 -6.04
C VAL A 211 6.13 7.18 -5.77
N TRP A 212 7.18 7.87 -5.32
CA TRP A 212 7.09 9.29 -5.01
C TRP A 212 6.94 10.15 -6.26
N TYR A 213 7.53 9.74 -7.39
CA TYR A 213 7.29 10.40 -8.68
C TYR A 213 5.82 10.28 -9.11
N GLY A 214 5.25 9.07 -9.06
CA GLY A 214 3.83 8.86 -9.39
C GLY A 214 2.87 9.65 -8.49
N LEU A 215 3.14 9.66 -7.18
CA LEU A 215 2.36 10.44 -6.21
C LEU A 215 2.52 11.95 -6.43
N LEU A 216 3.72 12.45 -6.74
CA LEU A 216 3.92 13.87 -7.06
C LEU A 216 3.01 14.31 -8.20
N HIS A 217 2.96 13.53 -9.30
CA HIS A 217 2.09 13.84 -10.44
C HIS A 217 0.62 13.78 -10.09
N LEU A 218 0.17 12.76 -9.34
CA LEU A 218 -1.20 12.65 -8.86
C LEU A 218 -1.62 13.92 -8.08
N TRP A 219 -0.82 14.30 -7.09
CA TRP A 219 -1.15 15.42 -6.21
C TRP A 219 -1.04 16.77 -6.91
N ARG A 220 -0.41 16.84 -8.10
CA ARG A 220 -0.32 18.05 -8.93
C ARG A 220 -1.43 18.18 -9.98
N LEU A 221 -2.29 17.19 -10.13
CA LEU A 221 -3.40 17.26 -11.09
C LEU A 221 -4.32 18.44 -10.78
N ALA A 222 -4.79 19.09 -11.84
CA ALA A 222 -5.72 20.21 -11.73
C ALA A 222 -7.04 19.75 -11.07
N GLY A 223 -7.51 20.52 -10.08
CA GLY A 223 -8.77 20.23 -9.39
C GLY A 223 -8.67 19.19 -8.28
N VAL A 224 -7.46 18.76 -7.89
CA VAL A 224 -7.24 17.87 -6.74
C VAL A 224 -7.89 18.39 -5.45
N GLU A 225 -7.93 19.72 -5.26
CA GLU A 225 -8.55 20.38 -4.11
C GLU A 225 -10.07 20.18 -4.03
N ARG A 226 -10.72 19.74 -5.11
CA ARG A 226 -12.16 19.41 -5.11
C ARG A 226 -12.46 18.08 -4.42
N TYR A 227 -11.47 17.19 -4.34
CA TYR A 227 -11.65 15.81 -3.90
C TYR A 227 -10.90 15.51 -2.60
N PHE A 228 -9.80 16.21 -2.35
CA PHE A 228 -8.92 15.95 -1.21
C PHE A 228 -8.64 17.23 -0.42
N PRO A 229 -8.41 17.13 0.91
CA PRO A 229 -8.19 18.31 1.72
C PRO A 229 -6.83 18.94 1.43
N ARG A 230 -6.78 20.27 1.49
CA ARG A 230 -5.61 21.06 1.09
C ARG A 230 -4.34 20.69 1.87
N ARG A 231 -4.47 20.41 3.17
CA ARG A 231 -3.36 20.03 4.04
C ARG A 231 -2.60 18.83 3.49
N GLU A 232 -3.29 17.76 3.11
CA GLU A 232 -2.66 16.54 2.60
C GLU A 232 -2.09 16.76 1.20
N ILE A 233 -2.76 17.55 0.36
CA ILE A 233 -2.24 17.92 -0.96
C ILE A 233 -0.89 18.63 -0.82
N ASP A 234 -0.82 19.66 0.02
CA ASP A 234 0.41 20.43 0.22
C ASP A 234 1.51 19.56 0.87
N TYR A 235 1.16 18.73 1.84
CA TYR A 235 2.07 17.76 2.45
C TYR A 235 2.67 16.80 1.42
N TYR A 236 1.84 16.13 0.62
CA TYR A 236 2.32 15.12 -0.32
C TYR A 236 3.09 15.74 -1.49
N ARG A 237 2.69 16.92 -1.99
CA ARG A 237 3.49 17.67 -2.99
C ARG A 237 4.90 17.94 -2.47
N GLY A 238 4.99 18.64 -1.33
CA GLY A 238 6.27 19.02 -0.74
C GLY A 238 7.14 17.81 -0.37
N PHE A 239 6.53 16.77 0.23
CA PHE A 239 7.26 15.56 0.57
C PHE A 239 7.76 14.83 -0.68
N CYS A 240 6.90 14.56 -1.67
CA CYS A 240 7.29 13.79 -2.86
C CYS A 240 8.35 14.51 -3.68
N ALA A 241 8.24 15.84 -3.84
CA ALA A 241 9.22 16.62 -4.58
C ALA A 241 10.59 16.69 -3.88
N ARG A 242 10.63 16.69 -2.55
CA ARG A 242 11.87 16.82 -1.75
C ARG A 242 13.01 15.91 -2.21
N GLY A 243 12.71 14.64 -2.50
CA GLY A 243 13.73 13.67 -2.87
C GLY A 243 14.18 13.72 -4.33
N LEU A 244 13.45 14.47 -5.18
CA LEU A 244 13.70 14.61 -6.61
C LEU A 244 14.29 15.98 -6.99
N ARG A 245 14.49 16.87 -6.02
CA ARG A 245 15.05 18.20 -6.25
C ARG A 245 16.56 18.22 -6.13
N ASP A 246 17.16 19.19 -6.80
CA ASP A 246 18.56 19.60 -6.63
C ASP A 246 19.58 18.46 -6.80
N GLY A 247 19.27 17.44 -7.62
CA GLY A 247 20.15 16.30 -7.84
C GLY A 247 20.30 15.37 -6.62
N ARG A 248 19.40 15.45 -5.61
CA ARG A 248 19.49 14.66 -4.38
C ARG A 248 19.38 13.16 -4.60
N LEU A 249 18.56 12.72 -5.56
CA LEU A 249 18.45 11.31 -5.91
C LEU A 249 19.73 10.86 -6.64
N SER A 250 20.19 11.63 -7.62
CA SER A 250 21.45 11.34 -8.33
C SER A 250 22.63 11.28 -7.36
N ALA A 251 22.72 12.21 -6.40
CA ALA A 251 23.74 12.20 -5.36
C ALA A 251 23.65 10.95 -4.46
N ALA A 252 22.43 10.55 -4.06
CA ALA A 252 22.23 9.34 -3.26
C ALA A 252 22.63 8.05 -4.00
N LEU A 253 22.50 8.02 -5.33
CA LEU A 253 22.83 6.87 -6.16
C LEU A 253 24.27 6.87 -6.70
N ALA A 254 25.01 7.97 -6.62
CA ALA A 254 26.27 8.18 -7.33
C ALA A 254 27.30 7.05 -7.12
N GLU A 255 27.53 6.62 -5.89
CA GLU A 255 28.49 5.56 -5.54
C GLU A 255 28.00 4.14 -5.89
N HIS A 256 26.73 3.99 -6.26
CA HIS A 256 26.05 2.71 -6.40
C HIS A 256 25.32 2.55 -7.75
N ALA A 257 25.50 3.51 -8.66
CA ALA A 257 24.85 3.54 -9.96
C ALA A 257 25.09 2.27 -10.77
N ALA A 258 26.28 1.66 -10.68
CA ALA A 258 26.62 0.42 -11.37
C ALA A 258 25.82 -0.82 -10.89
N LEU A 259 25.17 -0.74 -9.73
CA LEU A 259 24.29 -1.80 -9.22
C LEU A 259 22.85 -1.65 -9.69
N VAL A 260 22.46 -0.49 -10.24
CA VAL A 260 21.16 -0.26 -10.87
C VAL A 260 21.31 -0.57 -12.35
N ARG A 261 20.33 -1.21 -12.98
CA ARG A 261 20.42 -1.44 -14.42
C ARG A 261 20.47 -0.10 -15.18
N PRO A 262 21.20 -0.03 -16.31
CA PRO A 262 21.35 1.22 -17.04
C PRO A 262 20.00 1.86 -17.46
N ASP A 263 19.07 1.07 -17.98
CA ASP A 263 17.74 1.54 -18.40
C ASP A 263 16.91 2.06 -17.23
N VAL A 264 16.96 1.38 -16.08
CA VAL A 264 16.31 1.84 -14.85
C VAL A 264 16.95 3.12 -14.36
N LEU A 265 18.28 3.20 -14.32
CA LEU A 265 19.02 4.38 -13.87
C LEU A 265 18.70 5.61 -14.74
N ASP A 266 18.61 5.43 -16.05
CA ASP A 266 18.23 6.50 -16.98
C ASP A 266 16.79 6.98 -16.71
N ALA A 267 15.86 6.06 -16.45
CA ALA A 267 14.50 6.42 -16.04
C ALA A 267 14.47 7.18 -14.70
N LEU A 268 15.27 6.77 -13.70
CA LEU A 268 15.35 7.48 -12.41
C LEU A 268 15.89 8.91 -12.58
N ARG A 269 16.88 9.09 -13.46
CA ARG A 269 17.44 10.41 -13.79
C ARG A 269 16.44 11.28 -14.54
N GLU A 270 15.68 10.71 -15.47
CA GLU A 270 14.62 11.42 -16.18
C GLU A 270 13.52 11.87 -15.21
N MET A 271 13.14 11.01 -14.25
CA MET A 271 12.18 11.36 -13.20
C MET A 271 12.67 12.53 -12.34
N GLU A 272 13.94 12.54 -11.95
CA GLU A 272 14.55 13.66 -11.22
C GLU A 272 14.58 14.94 -12.08
N ALA A 273 15.01 14.84 -13.33
CA ALA A 273 15.14 15.99 -14.24
C ALA A 273 13.79 16.61 -14.62
N THR A 274 12.72 15.82 -14.68
CA THR A 274 11.36 16.27 -15.02
C THR A 274 10.51 16.59 -13.80
N ALA A 275 11.02 16.32 -12.58
CA ALA A 275 10.33 16.68 -11.35
C ALA A 275 10.24 18.21 -11.23
N PRO A 276 9.05 18.78 -11.06
CA PRO A 276 8.91 20.23 -11.03
C PRO A 276 9.60 20.86 -9.81
N THR A 277 10.30 21.98 -10.04
CA THR A 277 11.11 22.67 -9.04
C THR A 277 10.33 23.73 -8.24
N ASP A 278 9.22 24.22 -8.77
CA ASP A 278 8.61 25.48 -8.33
C ASP A 278 7.73 25.39 -7.07
N GLU A 279 7.70 24.25 -6.35
CA GLU A 279 6.85 24.20 -5.15
C GLU A 279 7.55 24.85 -3.97
N VAL A 280 6.83 25.79 -3.37
CA VAL A 280 7.12 26.42 -2.08
C VAL A 280 7.64 25.35 -1.14
N GLU A 281 8.82 25.58 -0.55
CA GLU A 281 9.20 24.86 0.65
C GLU A 281 8.10 25.13 1.67
N VAL A 282 7.14 24.22 1.75
CA VAL A 282 6.35 24.10 2.96
C VAL A 282 7.42 23.75 3.97
N GLU A 283 7.85 24.74 4.75
CA GLU A 283 8.29 24.51 6.11
C GLU A 283 7.11 23.79 6.75
N VAL A 284 7.05 22.50 6.50
CA VAL A 284 6.50 21.58 7.45
C VAL A 284 7.47 21.81 8.58
N GLU A 285 7.14 22.74 9.47
CA GLU A 285 7.39 22.54 10.88
C GLU A 285 6.86 21.14 11.10
N VAL A 286 7.75 20.18 10.89
CA VAL A 286 7.70 18.94 11.59
C VAL A 286 8.06 19.39 13.00
N GLU A 287 7.16 20.13 13.65
CA GLU A 287 6.68 19.62 14.90
C GLU A 287 6.36 18.17 14.55
N VAL A 288 7.31 17.30 14.84
CA VAL A 288 7.07 15.88 14.90
C VAL A 288 6.13 15.71 16.09
N ASP A 289 4.96 16.36 16.09
CA ASP A 289 3.71 15.69 16.36
C ASP A 289 3.44 14.80 15.14
N ASP A 290 4.39 13.88 14.99
CA ASP A 290 4.09 12.57 14.52
C ASP A 290 2.77 12.19 15.19
N PRO A 291 1.75 11.73 14.47
CA PRO A 291 0.72 10.91 15.12
C PRO A 291 1.34 9.69 15.85
N ARG A 292 2.66 9.46 15.70
CA ARG A 292 3.54 8.59 16.50
C ARG A 292 3.99 9.16 17.88
N ARG A 293 3.64 10.38 18.30
CA ARG A 293 4.05 11.00 19.59
C ARG A 293 2.91 11.43 20.53
N SER A 294 1.66 11.48 20.08
CA SER A 294 0.53 11.86 20.94
C SER A 294 0.02 10.76 21.89
N ALA A 295 0.76 9.66 22.07
CA ALA A 295 0.56 8.73 23.17
C ALA A 295 1.59 9.02 24.28
N GLY A 296 1.24 9.93 25.18
CA GLY A 296 2.00 10.16 26.41
C GLY A 296 2.10 8.87 27.25
N PRO A 297 3.10 8.77 28.16
CA PRO A 297 3.25 7.61 29.01
C PRO A 297 1.98 7.41 29.86
N ARG A 298 1.39 6.21 29.78
CA ARG A 298 0.51 5.69 30.82
C ARG A 298 1.33 4.91 31.83
#